data_AF-A0A0B1SCJ5-F1
#
_entry.id   AF-A0A0B1SCJ5-F1
#
_cell.length_a   1.000
_cell.length_b   1.000
_cell.length_c   1.000
_cell.angle_alpha   90.00
_cell.angle_beta   90.00
_cell.angle_gamma   90.00
#
_symmetry.space_group_name_H-M   'P 1'
#
loop_
_entity.id
_entity.type
_entity.pdbx_description
1 polymer ?
#
loop_
_entity_poly.entity_id
_entity_poly.type
_entity_poly.pdbx_seq_one_letter_code
_entity_poly.pdbx_strand_id
1 'polypeptide(L)'
;LPLIQLFSDICFVCFAFFNCVWSTAYLESWKRKQAEFAFRWGTYDTNCDSYLQDPRPQFRGEYFAPNPVSGHMEPYYPPWKHAIVRYGITYPVTALCVTFMFATMLVVFQVQDAADFYFGESFLLSWICYLPMIVYALMIVISDKLYRQLALFLNDLGKSSVQLNSWKSLNPNSDIVH
;
A
#
# COMPACT_ATOMS: atom_id res chain seq x y z
N LEU A 1 -36.96 26.93 -12.34
CA LEU A 1 -36.29 25.63 -12.52
C LEU A 1 -34.95 25.73 -13.26
N PRO A 2 -34.83 26.25 -14.51
CA PRO A 2 -33.55 26.22 -15.24
C PRO A 2 -32.46 27.16 -14.69
N LEU A 3 -32.86 28.32 -14.13
CA LEU A 3 -31.92 29.30 -13.57
C LEU A 3 -31.28 28.83 -12.26
N ILE A 4 -32.01 28.02 -11.47
CA ILE A 4 -31.50 27.39 -10.25
C ILE A 4 -30.49 26.28 -10.62
N GLN A 5 -30.78 25.51 -11.67
CA GLN A 5 -29.86 24.49 -12.18
C GLN A 5 -28.55 25.13 -12.66
N LEU A 6 -28.64 26.19 -13.48
CA LEU A 6 -27.47 26.95 -13.94
C LEU A 6 -26.62 27.49 -12.78
N PHE A 7 -27.27 28.05 -11.75
CA PHE A 7 -26.55 28.53 -10.57
C PHE A 7 -25.86 27.39 -9.81
N SER A 8 -26.54 26.26 -9.61
CA SER A 8 -25.96 25.07 -8.97
C SER A 8 -24.76 24.52 -9.76
N ASP A 9 -24.87 24.43 -11.07
CA ASP A 9 -23.81 23.93 -11.95
C ASP A 9 -22.58 24.85 -11.90
N ILE A 10 -22.79 26.17 -11.95
CA ILE A 10 -21.71 27.17 -11.81
C ILE A 10 -21.05 27.06 -10.42
N CYS A 11 -21.85 26.96 -9.34
CA CYS A 11 -21.32 26.78 -8.00
C CYS A 11 -20.50 25.50 -7.86
N PHE A 12 -20.95 24.39 -8.46
CA PHE A 12 -20.23 23.11 -8.43
C PHE A 12 -18.90 23.21 -9.16
N VAL A 13 -18.85 23.83 -10.33
CA VAL A 13 -17.60 24.04 -11.08
C VAL A 13 -16.63 24.92 -10.29
N CYS A 14 -17.10 26.03 -9.72
CA CYS A 14 -16.28 26.89 -8.87
C CYS A 14 -15.73 26.15 -7.64
N PHE A 15 -16.57 25.35 -6.98
CA PHE A 15 -16.15 24.54 -5.84
C PHE A 15 -15.14 23.47 -6.23
N ALA A 16 -15.36 22.77 -7.35
CA ALA A 16 -14.42 21.77 -7.86
C ALA A 16 -13.06 22.38 -8.19
N PHE A 17 -13.03 23.53 -8.86
CA PHE A 17 -11.79 24.25 -9.15
C PHE A 17 -11.07 24.67 -7.87
N PHE A 18 -11.79 25.25 -6.91
CA PHE A 18 -11.24 25.58 -5.60
C PHE A 18 -10.69 24.34 -4.89
N ASN A 19 -11.40 23.21 -4.92
CA ASN A 19 -10.97 21.97 -4.30
C ASN A 19 -9.68 21.42 -4.95
N CYS A 20 -9.58 21.46 -6.27
CA CYS A 20 -8.36 21.06 -6.99
C CYS A 20 -7.16 21.94 -6.60
N VAL A 21 -7.35 23.26 -6.60
CA VAL A 21 -6.29 24.21 -6.21
C VAL A 21 -5.91 24.02 -4.75
N TRP A 22 -6.89 23.92 -3.87
CA TRP A 22 -6.70 23.70 -2.44
C TRP A 22 -5.96 22.39 -2.15
N SER A 23 -6.40 21.28 -2.75
CA SER A 23 -5.78 19.96 -2.59
C SER A 23 -4.32 19.97 -3.04
N THR A 24 -4.05 20.56 -4.20
CA THR A 24 -2.68 20.70 -4.72
C THR A 24 -1.81 21.55 -3.80
N ALA A 25 -2.32 22.72 -3.37
CA ALA A 25 -1.61 23.62 -2.47
C ALA A 25 -1.35 22.97 -1.10
N TYR A 26 -2.31 22.22 -0.58
CA TYR A 26 -2.18 21.47 0.66
C TYR A 26 -1.10 20.40 0.55
N LEU A 27 -1.10 19.60 -0.53
CA LEU A 27 -0.08 18.58 -0.76
C LEU A 27 1.31 19.19 -0.88
N GLU A 28 1.47 20.28 -1.62
CA GLU A 28 2.75 20.99 -1.75
C GLU A 28 3.23 21.58 -0.42
N SER A 29 2.32 22.19 0.34
CA SER A 29 2.63 22.72 1.68
C SER A 29 2.98 21.61 2.66
N TRP A 30 2.28 20.48 2.58
CA TRP A 30 2.55 19.31 3.40
C TRP A 30 3.91 18.69 3.09
N LYS A 31 4.29 18.56 1.81
CA LYS A 31 5.64 18.09 1.41
C LYS A 31 6.74 18.95 2.03
N ARG A 32 6.58 20.28 1.98
CA ARG A 32 7.53 21.21 2.63
C ARG A 32 7.58 21.01 4.13
N LYS A 33 6.42 20.86 4.77
CA LYS A 33 6.33 20.67 6.22
C LYS A 33 6.91 19.33 6.67
N GLN A 34 6.69 18.26 5.89
CA GLN A 34 7.30 16.95 6.10
C GLN A 34 8.83 17.04 6.04
N ALA A 35 9.38 17.74 5.06
CA ALA A 35 10.83 17.95 4.96
C ALA A 35 11.37 18.77 6.16
N GLU A 36 10.65 19.80 6.59
CA GLU A 36 11.02 20.60 7.77
C GLU A 36 11.02 19.75 9.05
N PHE A 37 10.01 18.89 9.25
CA PHE A 37 9.98 17.97 10.38
C PHE A 37 11.10 16.93 10.32
N ALA A 38 11.35 16.35 9.15
CA ALA A 38 12.46 15.41 8.96
C ALA A 38 13.82 16.07 9.27
N PHE A 39 14.01 17.33 8.86
CA PHE A 39 15.21 18.10 9.16
C PHE A 39 15.34 18.42 10.66
N ARG A 40 14.27 18.91 11.29
CA ARG A 40 14.24 19.19 12.74
C ARG A 40 14.49 17.95 13.60
N TRP A 41 14.01 16.79 13.15
CA TRP A 41 14.24 15.50 13.81
C TRP A 41 15.58 14.86 13.46
N GLY A 42 16.38 15.46 12.57
CA GLY A 42 17.67 14.91 12.14
C GLY A 42 17.56 13.61 11.32
N THR A 43 16.36 13.25 10.86
CA THR A 43 16.10 12.03 10.06
C THR A 43 16.15 12.29 8.55
N TYR A 44 16.36 13.55 8.14
CA TYR A 44 16.53 13.94 6.74
C TYR A 44 17.77 13.26 6.13
N ASP A 45 18.89 13.24 6.85
CA ASP A 45 20.15 12.62 6.38
C ASP A 45 20.12 11.09 6.45
N THR A 46 19.41 10.51 7.44
CA THR A 46 19.33 9.05 7.63
C THR A 46 18.63 8.31 6.47
N ASN A 47 17.85 9.01 5.64
CA ASN A 47 17.22 8.44 4.44
C ASN A 47 18.08 8.58 3.17
N CYS A 48 18.93 9.63 3.09
CA CYS A 48 19.89 9.82 1.99
C CYS A 48 21.12 8.92 2.19
N ASP A 49 21.58 8.81 3.43
CA ASP A 49 22.56 7.82 3.85
C ASP A 49 21.85 6.57 4.39
N SER A 50 21.23 5.84 3.46
CA SER A 50 20.86 4.43 3.71
C SER A 50 22.08 3.57 4.11
N TYR A 51 23.30 4.13 4.02
CA TYR A 51 24.60 3.62 4.47
C TYR A 51 24.93 3.92 5.95
N LEU A 52 24.30 4.90 6.61
CA LEU A 52 24.50 5.23 8.04
C LEU A 52 23.47 4.58 8.95
N GLN A 53 22.44 3.96 8.38
CA GLN A 53 21.46 3.23 9.15
C GLN A 53 22.08 1.89 9.56
N ASP A 54 22.32 1.69 10.87
CA ASP A 54 22.84 0.44 11.40
C ASP A 54 22.10 -0.74 10.75
N PRO A 55 22.83 -1.72 10.16
CA PRO A 55 22.21 -2.89 9.59
C PRO A 55 21.31 -3.49 10.67
N ARG A 56 20.01 -3.66 10.36
CA ARG A 56 19.05 -4.26 11.30
C ARG A 56 19.73 -5.48 11.91
N PRO A 57 19.63 -5.77 13.21
CA PRO A 57 20.39 -6.84 13.86
C PRO A 57 20.15 -8.26 13.27
N GLN A 58 19.19 -8.39 12.35
CA GLN A 58 18.86 -9.60 11.59
C GLN A 58 19.42 -9.60 10.14
N PHE A 59 20.08 -8.53 9.69
CA PHE A 59 20.59 -8.36 8.33
C PHE A 59 22.01 -8.90 8.24
N ARG A 60 22.15 -10.05 7.59
CA ARG A 60 23.43 -10.65 7.23
C ARG A 60 23.42 -10.87 5.72
N GLY A 61 23.97 -9.91 4.98
CA GLY A 61 24.20 -10.02 3.53
C GLY A 61 25.15 -11.16 3.15
N GLU A 62 25.02 -11.62 1.91
CA GLU A 62 25.74 -12.77 1.34
C GLU A 62 27.23 -12.51 1.04
N TYR A 63 27.59 -11.25 0.82
CA TYR A 63 28.92 -10.85 0.38
C TYR A 63 29.37 -9.63 1.18
N PHE A 64 30.60 -9.62 1.66
CA PHE A 64 31.18 -8.43 2.27
C PHE A 64 31.65 -7.49 1.16
N ALA A 65 30.99 -6.35 0.99
CA ALA A 65 31.47 -5.29 0.11
C ALA A 65 32.06 -4.18 0.98
N PRO A 66 33.19 -3.57 0.57
CA PRO A 66 33.71 -2.38 1.25
C PRO A 66 32.71 -1.24 1.06
N ASN A 67 32.27 -0.65 2.16
CA ASN A 67 31.43 0.55 2.14
C ASN A 67 32.23 1.68 1.44
N PRO A 68 31.68 2.35 0.41
CA PRO A 68 32.39 3.36 -0.37
C PRO A 68 32.79 4.61 0.42
N VAL A 69 32.21 4.83 1.61
CA VAL A 69 32.49 5.99 2.47
C VAL A 69 33.32 5.61 3.70
N SER A 70 33.03 4.47 4.34
CA SER A 70 33.69 4.06 5.60
C SER A 70 34.83 3.05 5.42
N GLY A 71 34.90 2.37 4.27
CA GLY A 71 35.88 1.31 4.00
C GLY A 71 35.68 0.03 4.83
N HIS A 72 34.71 0.00 5.74
CA HIS A 72 34.39 -1.19 6.51
C HIS A 72 33.69 -2.23 5.63
N MET A 73 34.05 -3.50 5.84
CA MET A 73 33.41 -4.62 5.17
C MET A 73 32.02 -4.83 5.75
N GLU A 74 31.00 -4.44 4.99
CA GLU A 74 29.60 -4.61 5.36
C GLU A 74 28.94 -5.66 4.48
N PRO A 75 28.02 -6.45 5.04
CA PRO A 75 27.41 -7.53 4.29
C PRO A 75 26.34 -6.94 3.33
N TYR A 76 26.69 -6.93 2.04
CA TYR A 76 25.97 -6.35 0.92
C TYR A 76 25.04 -7.38 0.27
N TYR A 77 23.79 -6.98 0.06
CA TYR A 77 22.80 -7.74 -0.69
C TYR A 77 22.40 -6.98 -1.97
N PRO A 78 22.39 -7.61 -3.15
CA PRO A 78 22.05 -6.92 -4.38
C PRO A 78 20.60 -6.39 -4.35
N PRO A 79 20.38 -5.06 -4.45
CA PRO A 79 19.06 -4.45 -4.28
C PRO A 79 18.06 -4.87 -5.37
N TRP A 80 18.55 -5.24 -6.56
CA TRP A 80 17.71 -5.65 -7.70
C TRP A 80 16.95 -6.96 -7.45
N LYS A 81 17.52 -7.91 -6.70
CA LYS A 81 16.84 -9.17 -6.37
C LYS A 81 15.65 -8.95 -5.44
N HIS A 82 15.82 -8.12 -4.41
CA HIS A 82 14.72 -7.72 -3.53
C HIS A 82 13.66 -6.88 -4.25
N ALA A 83 14.08 -5.96 -5.12
CA ALA A 83 13.17 -5.15 -5.90
C ALA A 83 12.28 -6.02 -6.80
N ILE A 84 12.85 -6.97 -7.54
CA ILE A 84 12.08 -7.83 -8.45
C ILE A 84 11.11 -8.73 -7.69
N VAL A 85 11.51 -9.34 -6.58
CA VAL A 85 10.61 -10.20 -5.79
C VAL A 85 9.51 -9.37 -5.13
N ARG A 86 9.85 -8.19 -4.59
CA ARG A 86 8.86 -7.32 -3.94
C ARG A 86 7.90 -6.74 -4.97
N TYR A 87 8.38 -6.11 -6.03
CA TYR A 87 7.52 -5.50 -7.05
C TYR A 87 6.79 -6.56 -7.88
N GLY A 88 7.49 -7.63 -8.28
CA GLY A 88 6.93 -8.70 -9.09
C GLY A 88 5.83 -9.51 -8.42
N ILE A 89 5.79 -9.58 -7.08
CA ILE A 89 4.71 -10.26 -6.34
C ILE A 89 3.69 -9.26 -5.80
N THR A 90 4.11 -8.09 -5.31
CA THR A 90 3.19 -7.10 -4.73
C THR A 90 2.26 -6.53 -5.78
N TYR A 91 2.77 -6.10 -6.93
CA TYR A 91 1.93 -5.49 -7.97
C TYR A 91 0.82 -6.41 -8.49
N PRO A 92 1.07 -7.67 -8.90
CA PRO A 92 -0.01 -8.53 -9.39
C PRO A 92 -0.99 -8.92 -8.27
N VAL A 93 -0.53 -9.12 -7.04
CA VAL A 93 -1.42 -9.41 -5.91
C VAL A 93 -2.33 -8.22 -5.61
N THR A 94 -1.78 -6.99 -5.59
CA THR A 94 -2.58 -5.78 -5.43
C THR A 94 -3.56 -5.59 -6.59
N ALA A 95 -3.12 -5.80 -7.84
CA ALA A 95 -3.99 -5.69 -9.02
C ALA A 95 -5.13 -6.72 -8.99
N LEU A 96 -4.86 -7.97 -8.61
CA LEU A 96 -5.87 -9.01 -8.44
C LEU A 96 -6.87 -8.61 -7.35
N CYS A 97 -6.39 -8.14 -6.20
CA CYS A 97 -7.23 -7.68 -5.09
C CYS A 97 -8.16 -6.54 -5.51
N VAL A 98 -7.64 -5.53 -6.20
CA VAL A 98 -8.44 -4.40 -6.72
C VAL A 98 -9.47 -4.88 -7.73
N THR A 99 -9.09 -5.76 -8.65
CA THR A 99 -10.00 -6.32 -9.65
C THR A 99 -11.13 -7.12 -8.99
N PHE A 100 -10.82 -7.90 -7.96
CA PHE A 100 -11.80 -8.63 -7.17
C PHE A 100 -12.77 -7.69 -6.43
N MET A 101 -12.26 -6.65 -5.77
CA MET A 101 -13.10 -5.62 -5.10
C MET A 101 -14.00 -4.87 -6.09
N PHE A 102 -13.50 -4.63 -7.31
CA PHE A 102 -14.29 -4.01 -8.36
C PHE A 102 -15.40 -4.94 -8.84
N ALA A 103 -15.11 -6.23 -9.04
CA ALA A 103 -16.12 -7.22 -9.40
C ALA A 103 -17.21 -7.37 -8.31
N THR A 104 -16.83 -7.40 -7.02
CA THR A 104 -17.80 -7.48 -5.92
C THR A 104 -18.68 -6.24 -5.84
N MET A 105 -18.14 -5.05 -6.09
CA MET A 105 -18.93 -3.82 -6.20
C MET A 105 -20.01 -3.93 -7.28
N LEU A 106 -19.67 -4.43 -8.48
CA LEU A 106 -20.64 -4.63 -9.56
C LEU A 106 -21.75 -5.61 -9.17
N VAL A 107 -21.40 -6.71 -8.49
CA VAL A 107 -22.38 -7.68 -8.00
C VAL A 107 -23.32 -7.04 -6.99
N VAL A 108 -22.79 -6.26 -6.04
CA VAL A 108 -23.59 -5.55 -5.03
C VAL A 108 -24.56 -4.57 -5.68
N PHE A 109 -24.13 -3.84 -6.72
CA PHE A 109 -25.01 -2.95 -7.47
C PHE A 109 -26.15 -3.69 -8.16
N GLN A 110 -25.87 -4.82 -8.82
CA GLN A 110 -26.91 -5.63 -9.46
C GLN A 110 -27.90 -6.20 -8.44
N VAL A 111 -27.41 -6.63 -7.26
CA VAL A 111 -28.26 -7.11 -6.16
C VAL A 111 -29.12 -5.98 -5.60
N GLN A 112 -28.57 -4.77 -5.47
CA GLN A 112 -29.29 -3.61 -4.99
C GLN A 112 -30.39 -3.19 -5.98
N ASP A 113 -30.08 -3.09 -7.28
CA ASP A 113 -31.05 -2.77 -8.33
C ASP A 113 -32.17 -3.82 -8.40
N ALA A 114 -31.83 -5.11 -8.26
CA ALA A 114 -32.82 -6.18 -8.18
C ALA A 114 -33.69 -6.05 -6.92
N ALA A 115 -33.09 -5.81 -5.75
CA ALA A 115 -33.82 -5.66 -4.49
C ALA A 115 -34.79 -4.47 -4.54
N ASP A 116 -34.36 -3.32 -5.07
CA ASP A 116 -35.20 -2.14 -5.26
C ASP A 116 -36.35 -2.42 -6.24
N PHE A 117 -36.11 -3.17 -7.32
CA PHE A 117 -37.15 -3.56 -8.27
C PHE A 117 -38.23 -4.47 -7.67
N TYR A 118 -37.85 -5.47 -6.86
CA TYR A 118 -38.80 -6.43 -6.29
C TYR A 118 -39.53 -5.90 -5.04
N PHE A 119 -38.88 -5.05 -4.24
CA PHE A 119 -39.37 -4.67 -2.91
C PHE A 119 -39.68 -3.17 -2.74
N GLY A 120 -39.48 -2.34 -3.77
CA GLY A 120 -39.63 -0.89 -3.71
C GLY A 120 -41.03 -0.39 -3.28
N GLU A 121 -42.07 -1.20 -3.44
CA GLU A 121 -43.45 -0.85 -3.06
C GLU A 121 -43.73 -1.01 -1.55
N SER A 122 -42.91 -1.78 -0.81
CA SER A 122 -43.18 -2.14 0.59
C SER A 122 -42.26 -1.40 1.58
N PHE A 123 -42.82 -0.48 2.37
CA PHE A 123 -42.10 0.31 3.38
C PHE A 123 -41.26 -0.53 4.37
N LEU A 124 -41.73 -1.73 4.75
CA LEU A 124 -41.00 -2.62 5.67
C LEU A 124 -39.78 -3.30 5.03
N LEU A 125 -39.75 -3.46 3.70
CA LEU A 125 -38.67 -4.14 2.97
C LEU A 125 -37.58 -3.15 2.51
N SER A 126 -37.84 -1.84 2.61
CA SER A 126 -36.85 -0.79 2.36
C SER A 126 -35.60 -0.91 3.23
N TRP A 127 -35.73 -1.40 4.48
CA TRP A 127 -34.57 -1.66 5.34
C TRP A 127 -33.65 -2.77 4.80
N ILE A 128 -34.22 -3.78 4.12
CA ILE A 128 -33.45 -4.90 3.54
C ILE A 128 -32.63 -4.43 2.33
N CYS A 129 -33.02 -3.35 1.66
CA CYS A 129 -32.29 -2.78 0.52
C CYS A 129 -30.96 -2.12 0.94
N TYR A 130 -30.75 -1.83 2.24
CA TYR A 130 -29.45 -1.37 2.76
C TYR A 130 -28.47 -2.50 3.11
N LEU A 131 -28.95 -3.74 3.16
CA LEU A 131 -28.13 -4.91 3.49
C LEU A 131 -26.93 -5.12 2.52
N PRO A 132 -27.09 -4.98 1.19
CA PRO A 132 -25.98 -5.09 0.24
C PRO A 132 -24.86 -4.07 0.52
N MET A 133 -25.21 -2.84 0.92
CA MET A 133 -24.22 -1.82 1.32
C MET A 133 -23.46 -2.21 2.58
N ILE A 134 -24.15 -2.74 3.59
CA ILE A 134 -23.51 -3.18 4.85
C ILE A 134 -22.56 -4.34 4.56
N VAL A 135 -22.97 -5.32 3.76
CA VAL A 135 -22.12 -6.45 3.37
C VAL A 135 -20.90 -5.97 2.59
N TYR A 136 -21.07 -5.02 1.66
CA TYR A 136 -19.95 -4.45 0.91
C TYR A 136 -18.95 -3.72 1.83
N ALA A 137 -19.43 -2.92 2.78
CA ALA A 137 -18.58 -2.25 3.77
C ALA A 137 -17.77 -3.26 4.61
N LEU A 138 -18.40 -4.36 5.04
CA LEU A 138 -17.70 -5.43 5.77
C LEU A 138 -16.63 -6.11 4.92
N MET A 139 -16.92 -6.35 3.63
CA MET A 139 -15.95 -6.92 2.69
C MET A 139 -14.71 -6.04 2.52
N ILE A 140 -14.88 -4.71 2.46
CA ILE A 140 -13.75 -3.76 2.40
C ILE A 140 -12.89 -3.88 3.66
N VAL A 141 -13.50 -3.92 4.86
CA VAL A 141 -12.76 -4.04 6.13
C VAL A 141 -11.99 -5.36 6.21
N ILE A 142 -12.59 -6.48 5.77
CA ILE A 142 -11.92 -7.78 5.70
C ILE A 142 -10.73 -7.70 4.73
N SER A 143 -10.90 -7.01 3.61
CA SER A 143 -9.87 -6.86 2.59
C SER A 143 -8.68 -6.02 3.06
N ASP A 144 -8.91 -4.95 3.85
CA ASP A 144 -7.82 -4.21 4.50
C ASP A 144 -7.00 -5.13 5.43
N LYS A 145 -7.67 -6.01 6.19
CA LYS A 145 -6.99 -7.00 7.03
C LYS A 145 -6.19 -8.01 6.23
N LEU A 146 -6.74 -8.52 5.13
CA LEU A 146 -6.04 -9.43 4.22
C LEU A 146 -4.83 -8.75 3.57
N TYR A 147 -4.96 -7.49 3.15
CA TYR A 147 -3.85 -6.70 2.60
C TYR A 147 -2.73 -6.52 3.63
N ARG A 148 -3.07 -6.22 4.90
CA ARG A 148 -2.09 -6.13 5.99
C ARG A 148 -1.37 -7.45 6.22
N GLN A 149 -2.09 -8.57 6.21
CA GLN A 149 -1.50 -9.91 6.34
C GLN A 149 -0.53 -10.21 5.20
N LEU A 150 -0.92 -9.91 3.95
CA LEU A 150 -0.05 -10.06 2.79
C LEU A 150 1.19 -9.17 2.90
N ALA A 151 1.05 -7.92 3.34
CA ALA A 151 2.18 -7.01 3.54
C ALA A 151 3.15 -7.53 4.61
N LEU A 152 2.65 -8.10 5.70
CA LEU A 152 3.47 -8.73 6.75
C LEU A 152 4.17 -9.99 6.23
N PHE A 153 3.46 -10.85 5.52
CA PHE A 153 4.02 -12.05 4.93
C PHE A 153 5.15 -11.72 3.93
N LEU A 154 4.94 -10.75 3.04
CA LEU A 154 5.96 -10.29 2.10
C LEU A 154 7.18 -9.68 2.82
N ASN A 155 6.94 -8.96 3.92
CA ASN A 155 8.02 -8.40 4.73
C ASN A 155 8.85 -9.50 5.42
N ASP A 156 8.22 -10.57 5.90
CA ASP A 156 8.90 -11.69 6.55
C ASP A 156 9.60 -12.62 5.55
N LEU A 157 9.04 -12.83 4.35
CA LEU A 157 9.74 -13.51 3.25
C LEU A 157 11.06 -12.81 2.88
N GLY A 158 11.06 -11.48 2.89
CA GLY A 158 12.28 -10.69 2.69
C GLY A 158 13.32 -10.88 3.80
N LYS A 159 12.89 -11.17 5.03
CA LYS A 159 13.82 -11.47 6.14
C LYS A 159 14.32 -12.91 6.10
N SER A 160 13.47 -13.88 5.81
CA SER A 160 13.83 -15.31 5.83
C SER A 160 14.83 -15.66 4.71
N SER A 161 14.65 -15.10 3.51
CA SER A 161 15.61 -15.23 2.41
C SER A 161 17.00 -14.68 2.79
N VAL A 162 17.06 -13.52 3.43
CA VAL A 162 18.32 -12.95 3.96
C VAL A 162 18.94 -13.85 5.03
N GLN A 163 18.15 -14.37 5.98
CA GLN A 163 18.67 -15.28 7.01
C GLN A 163 19.18 -16.61 6.45
N LEU A 164 18.47 -17.22 5.50
CA LEU A 164 18.85 -18.49 4.89
C LEU A 164 20.17 -18.38 4.13
N ASN A 165 20.34 -17.28 3.40
CA ASN A 165 21.55 -16.99 2.67
C ASN A 165 22.75 -16.75 3.62
N SER A 166 22.50 -16.15 4.80
CA SER A 166 23.49 -16.05 5.87
C SER A 166 23.87 -17.40 6.51
N TRP A 167 22.94 -18.33 6.66
CA TRP A 167 23.27 -19.67 7.18
C TRP A 167 24.16 -20.43 6.19
N LYS A 168 23.90 -20.30 4.89
CA LYS A 168 24.73 -20.89 3.83
C LYS A 168 26.15 -20.30 3.78
N SER A 169 26.30 -18.99 3.98
CA SER A 169 27.63 -18.37 4.00
C SER A 169 28.49 -18.80 5.21
N LEU A 170 27.85 -19.12 6.34
CA LEU A 170 28.54 -19.61 7.54
C LEU A 170 28.87 -21.11 7.49
N ASN A 171 28.19 -21.88 6.64
CA ASN A 171 28.43 -23.32 6.52
C ASN A 171 28.47 -23.77 5.05
N PRO A 172 29.49 -23.35 4.28
CA PRO A 172 29.59 -23.64 2.85
C PRO A 172 29.71 -25.14 2.51
N ASN A 173 30.03 -25.99 3.49
CA ASN A 173 30.16 -27.44 3.32
C ASN A 173 28.87 -28.22 3.62
N SER A 174 27.77 -27.57 4.03
CA SER A 174 26.51 -28.28 4.33
C SER A 174 25.81 -28.88 3.12
N ASP A 175 26.13 -28.39 1.91
CA ASP A 175 25.52 -28.86 0.66
C ASP A 175 26.20 -30.14 0.09
N ILE A 176 27.24 -30.66 0.76
CA ILE A 176 28.04 -31.83 0.31
C ILE A 176 27.57 -33.14 0.98
N VAL A 177 26.58 -33.10 1.89
CA VAL A 177 26.04 -34.29 2.56
C VAL A 177 24.64 -34.60 2.01
N HIS A 178 24.59 -35.17 0.81
CA HIS A 178 23.46 -35.91 0.28
C HIS A 178 23.95 -37.14 -0.48
#